data_AF-A0A1H9LX71-F1
#
_entry.id   AF-A0A1H9LX71-F1
#
_cell.length_a   1.000
_cell.length_b   1.000
_cell.length_c   1.000
_cell.angle_alpha   90.00
_cell.angle_beta   90.00
_cell.angle_gamma   90.00
#
_symmetry.space_group_name_H-M   'P 1'
#
loop_
_entity.id
_entity.type
_entity.pdbx_description
1 polymer ?
#
loop_
_entity_poly.entity_id
_entity_poly.type
_entity_poly.pdbx_seq_one_letter_code
_entity_poly.pdbx_strand_id
1 'polypeptide(L)'
;MKDERTKQFAYSFHAATDEKGFVLSAIVTPGNVHNSHVLQPLVEKVIQNVQKPLAVAADAAYKTPAITNFLLENQMLPVLPYTRSKTKD
;
A
#
# COMPACT_ATOMS: atom_id res chain seq x y z
N MET A 1 -12.99 3.83 22.84
CA MET A 1 -14.05 2.82 22.60
C MET A 1 -13.52 1.83 21.57
N LYS A 2 -13.57 0.55 21.90
CA LYS A 2 -12.94 -0.54 21.17
C LYS A 2 -13.94 -1.05 20.12
N ASP A 3 -13.72 -0.60 18.88
CA ASP A 3 -14.07 -1.23 17.61
C ASP A 3 -15.31 -2.15 17.59
N GLU A 4 -16.50 -1.56 17.56
CA GLU A 4 -17.61 -2.20 16.85
C GLU A 4 -17.28 -2.11 15.36
N ARG A 5 -16.57 -3.12 14.83
CA ARG A 5 -16.54 -3.29 13.38
C ARG A 5 -17.94 -3.65 12.94
N THR A 6 -18.70 -2.63 12.56
CA THR A 6 -19.97 -2.77 11.86
C THR A 6 -19.74 -3.81 10.75
N LYS A 7 -20.48 -4.92 10.75
CA LYS A 7 -20.41 -5.93 9.68
C LYS A 7 -20.86 -5.27 8.38
N GLN A 8 -19.93 -4.68 7.65
CA GLN A 8 -20.18 -4.04 6.37
C GLN A 8 -19.86 -5.05 5.26
N PHE A 9 -20.82 -5.25 4.36
CA PHE A 9 -20.58 -5.93 3.09
C PHE A 9 -19.87 -4.92 2.16
N ALA A 10 -18.56 -4.79 2.34
CA ALA A 10 -17.73 -3.84 1.60
C ALA A 10 -16.59 -4.58 0.88
N TYR A 11 -16.16 -4.00 -0.23
CA TYR A 11 -14.96 -4.41 -0.95
C TYR A 11 -13.99 -3.23 -1.04
N SER A 12 -12.71 -3.51 -0.86
CA SER A 12 -11.62 -2.56 -1.00
C SER A 12 -10.94 -2.78 -2.34
N PHE A 13 -10.75 -1.68 -3.09
CA PHE A 13 -10.03 -1.69 -4.36
C PHE A 13 -8.62 -1.13 -4.15
N HIS A 14 -7.61 -1.98 -4.29
CA HIS A 14 -6.21 -1.59 -4.15
C HIS A 14 -5.59 -1.50 -5.54
N ALA A 15 -5.42 -0.28 -6.05
CA ALA A 15 -4.90 -0.02 -7.38
C ALA A 15 -3.46 0.50 -7.34
N ALA A 16 -2.64 0.04 -8.28
CA ALA A 16 -1.33 0.62 -8.58
C ALA A 16 -1.42 1.35 -9.92
N THR A 17 -0.97 2.58 -9.94
CA THR A 17 -0.93 3.42 -11.15
C THR A 17 0.50 3.82 -11.48
N ASP A 18 0.75 4.19 -12.73
CA ASP A 18 1.95 4.95 -13.09
C ASP A 18 1.83 6.42 -12.64
N GLU A 19 2.86 7.21 -12.94
CA GLU A 19 2.90 8.64 -12.65
C GLU A 19 1.87 9.49 -13.44
N LYS A 20 1.28 8.94 -14.51
CA LYS A 20 0.25 9.60 -15.32
C LYS A 20 -1.16 9.16 -14.93
N GLY A 21 -1.29 8.27 -13.96
CA GLY A 21 -2.58 7.76 -13.48
C GLY A 21 -3.11 6.56 -14.28
N PHE A 22 -2.32 5.97 -15.18
CA PHE A 22 -2.69 4.73 -15.87
C PHE A 22 -2.66 3.56 -14.88
N VAL A 23 -3.73 2.79 -14.80
CA VAL A 23 -3.83 1.65 -13.87
C VAL A 23 -3.02 0.48 -14.42
N LEU A 24 -1.96 0.09 -13.68
CA LEU A 24 -1.07 -1.01 -14.03
C LEU A 24 -1.55 -2.35 -13.45
N SER A 25 -2.18 -2.31 -12.28
CA SER A 25 -2.68 -3.50 -11.59
C SER A 25 -3.70 -3.12 -10.53
N ALA A 26 -4.58 -4.05 -10.20
CA ALA A 26 -5.46 -3.95 -9.05
C ALA A 26 -5.68 -5.29 -8.35
N ILE A 27 -5.97 -5.23 -7.06
CA ILE A 27 -6.44 -6.32 -6.22
C ILE A 27 -7.71 -5.87 -5.50
N VAL A 28 -8.75 -6.71 -5.55
CA VAL A 28 -10.00 -6.49 -4.82
C VAL A 28 -10.02 -7.41 -3.62
N THR A 29 -10.25 -6.86 -2.43
CA THR A 29 -10.37 -7.64 -1.20
C THR A 29 -11.69 -7.35 -0.51
N PRO A 30 -12.22 -8.27 0.31
CA PRO A 30 -13.30 -7.93 1.23
C PRO A 30 -12.82 -6.89 2.24
N GLY A 31 -13.71 -6.01 2.70
CA GLY A 31 -13.37 -4.86 3.55
C GLY A 31 -12.82 -5.20 4.94
N ASN A 32 -12.77 -6.48 5.32
CA ASN A 32 -12.14 -6.95 6.55
C ASN A 32 -10.63 -7.22 6.40
N VAL A 33 -10.08 -7.19 5.19
CA VAL A 33 -8.66 -7.38 4.92
C VAL A 33 -7.90 -6.09 5.19
N HIS A 34 -6.83 -6.19 5.99
CA HIS A 34 -6.00 -5.03 6.32
C HIS A 34 -5.07 -4.68 5.15
N ASN A 35 -4.99 -3.39 4.81
CA ASN A 35 -4.23 -2.88 3.67
C ASN A 35 -2.76 -3.35 3.66
N SER A 36 -2.13 -3.49 4.83
CA SER A 36 -0.73 -3.95 4.93
C SER A 36 -0.45 -5.30 4.25
N HIS A 37 -1.46 -6.17 4.10
CA HIS A 37 -1.30 -7.47 3.44
C HIS A 37 -1.39 -7.38 1.91
N VAL A 38 -1.86 -6.26 1.36
CA VAL A 38 -2.20 -6.15 -0.07
C VAL A 38 -1.10 -5.48 -0.89
N LEU A 39 -0.25 -4.63 -0.28
CA LEU A 39 0.78 -3.89 -1.01
C LEU A 39 1.80 -4.79 -1.70
N GLN A 40 2.39 -5.73 -0.97
CA GLN A 40 3.40 -6.62 -1.53
C GLN A 40 2.86 -7.42 -2.72
N PRO A 41 1.71 -8.13 -2.60
CA PRO A 41 1.10 -8.82 -3.74
C PRO A 41 0.78 -7.90 -4.93
N LEU A 42 0.34 -6.66 -4.66
CA LEU A 42 0.04 -5.68 -5.70
C LEU A 42 1.30 -5.27 -6.47
N VAL A 43 2.41 -5.01 -5.76
CA VAL A 43 3.70 -4.65 -6.36
C VAL A 43 4.29 -5.82 -7.14
N GLU A 44 4.24 -7.04 -6.60
CA GLU A 44 4.67 -8.25 -7.31
C GLU A 44 3.90 -8.43 -8.63
N LYS A 45 2.59 -8.18 -8.61
CA LYS A 45 1.74 -8.24 -9.82
C LYS A 45 2.10 -7.15 -10.84
N VAL A 46 2.52 -5.96 -10.40
CA VAL A 46 3.04 -4.91 -11.31
C VAL A 46 4.38 -5.34 -11.92
N ILE A 47 5.29 -5.91 -11.12
CA ILE A 47 6.60 -6.40 -11.59
C ILE A 47 6.42 -7.48 -12.65
N GLN A 48 5.50 -8.43 -12.42
CA GLN A 48 5.24 -9.55 -13.33
C GLN A 48 4.62 -9.10 -14.67
N ASN A 49 3.68 -8.15 -14.63
CA ASN A 49 2.90 -7.78 -15.82
C ASN A 49 3.50 -6.60 -16.61
N VAL A 50 4.29 -5.75 -15.95
CA VAL A 50 4.79 -4.51 -16.54
C VAL A 50 6.31 -4.47 -16.42
N GLN A 51 6.82 -4.05 -15.27
CA GLN A 51 8.24 -4.03 -14.95
C GLN A 51 8.43 -3.64 -13.48
N LYS A 52 9.65 -3.78 -12.99
CA LYS A 52 10.03 -3.32 -11.66
C LYS A 52 10.00 -1.78 -11.57
N PRO A 53 9.28 -1.19 -10.61
CA PRO A 53 9.25 0.26 -10.44
C PRO A 53 10.55 0.76 -9.78
N LEU A 54 10.92 2.00 -10.09
CA LEU A 54 12.02 2.69 -9.41
C LEU A 54 11.65 3.06 -7.97
N ALA A 55 10.42 3.54 -7.80
CA ALA A 55 9.88 4.01 -6.54
C ALA A 55 8.42 3.56 -6.39
N VAL A 56 8.00 3.32 -5.14
CA VAL A 56 6.62 2.98 -4.80
C VAL A 56 6.09 4.04 -3.86
N ALA A 57 5.17 4.86 -4.37
CA ALA A 57 4.40 5.80 -3.57
C ALA A 57 3.16 5.11 -3.03
N ALA A 58 2.94 5.19 -1.72
CA ALA A 58 1.79 4.57 -1.07
C ALA A 58 1.26 5.45 0.08
N ASP A 59 -0.01 5.26 0.42
CA ASP A 59 -0.65 6.00 1.50
C ASP A 59 -0.09 5.63 2.90
N ALA A 60 -0.53 6.38 3.91
CA ALA A 60 -0.06 6.23 5.29
C ALA A 60 -0.43 4.86 5.93
N ALA A 61 -1.50 4.20 5.48
CA ALA A 61 -1.91 2.89 5.99
C ALA A 61 -0.95 1.77 5.56
N TYR A 62 -0.16 1.99 4.49
CA TYR A 62 0.89 1.08 4.06
C TYR A 62 2.24 1.33 4.71
N LYS A 63 2.37 2.40 5.52
CA LYS A 63 3.63 2.77 6.17
C LYS A 63 3.93 1.86 7.37
N THR A 64 4.45 0.67 7.08
CA THR A 64 4.88 -0.33 8.08
C THR A 64 6.35 -0.69 7.87
N PRO A 65 7.09 -1.08 8.93
CA PRO A 65 8.49 -1.51 8.79
C PRO A 65 8.66 -2.68 7.81
N ALA A 66 7.74 -3.64 7.81
CA ALA A 66 7.77 -4.79 6.92
C ALA A 66 7.67 -4.38 5.43
N ILE A 67 6.74 -3.49 5.09
CA ILE A 67 6.58 -2.96 3.73
C ILE A 67 7.82 -2.16 3.30
N THR A 68 8.31 -1.28 4.17
CA THR A 68 9.51 -0.49 3.86
C THR A 68 10.71 -1.39 3.63
N ASN A 69 10.90 -2.42 4.46
CA ASN A 69 11.99 -3.38 4.31
C ASN A 69 11.87 -4.17 2.99
N PHE A 70 10.67 -4.69 2.68
CA PHE A 70 10.39 -5.36 1.42
C PHE A 70 10.77 -4.51 0.21
N LEU A 71 10.38 -3.23 0.19
CA LEU A 71 10.69 -2.32 -0.91
C LEU A 71 12.21 -2.10 -1.05
N LEU A 72 12.90 -1.85 0.07
CA LEU A 72 14.35 -1.59 0.08
C LEU A 72 15.17 -2.83 -0.31
N GLU A 73 14.85 -4.01 0.21
CA GLU A 73 15.51 -5.28 -0.15
C GLU A 73 15.35 -5.58 -1.64
N ASN A 74 14.20 -5.22 -2.20
CA ASN A 74 13.95 -5.32 -3.63
C ASN A 74 14.43 -4.10 -4.41
N GLN A 75 15.27 -3.21 -3.86
CA GLN A 75 15.83 -2.03 -4.55
C GLN A 75 14.77 -1.11 -5.17
N MET A 76 13.65 -0.93 -4.49
CA MET A 76 12.60 0.04 -4.83
C MET A 76 12.58 1.14 -3.77
N LEU A 77 12.53 2.41 -4.17
CA LEU A 77 12.50 3.53 -3.24
C LEU A 77 11.10 3.67 -2.59
N PRO A 78 10.95 3.52 -1.26
CA PRO A 78 9.67 3.75 -0.59
C PRO A 78 9.38 5.26 -0.47
N VAL A 79 8.31 5.74 -1.11
CA VAL A 79 7.84 7.13 -1.03
C VAL A 79 6.58 7.17 -0.17
N LEU A 80 6.78 7.18 1.15
CA LEU A 80 5.70 7.10 2.14
C LEU A 80 5.52 8.45 2.86
N PRO A 81 4.28 8.86 3.19
CA PRO A 81 4.02 10.14 3.82
C PRO A 81 4.70 10.27 5.19
N TYR A 82 5.27 11.44 5.46
CA TYR A 82 5.85 11.77 6.76
C TYR A 82 4.73 12.09 7.77
N THR A 83 4.87 11.58 9.00
CA THR A 83 3.98 11.93 10.11
C THR A 83 4.78 12.80 11.05
N ARG A 84 4.42 14.09 11.15
CA ARG A 84 5.10 15.04 12.04
C ARG A 84 4.99 14.58 13.49
N SER A 85 6.11 14.57 14.22
CA SER A 85 6.11 14.27 15.65
C SER A 85 5.26 15.30 16.39
N LYS A 86 4.40 14.82 17.30
CA LYS A 86 3.61 15.68 18.19
C LYS A 86 4.41 15.98 19.45
N THR A 87 5.61 16.54 19.31
CA THR A 87 6.29 17.14 20.45
C THR A 87 5.58 18.45 20.73
N LYS A 88 4.90 18.53 21.88
CA LYS A 88 4.39 19.79 22.42
C LYS A 88 5.58 20.58 22.97
N ASP A 89 5.57 21.89 22.77
CA ASP A 89 6.24 22.82 23.67
C ASP A 89 5.67 22.69 25.11
#